data_AF-A0A1D6NSJ1-F1
#
_entry.id   AF-A0A1D6NSJ1-F1
#
_cell.length_a   1.000
_cell.length_b   1.000
_cell.length_c   1.000
_cell.angle_alpha   90.00
_cell.angle_beta   90.00
_cell.angle_gamma   90.00
#
_symmetry.space_group_name_H-M   'P 1'
#
loop_
_entity.id
_entity.type
_entity.pdbx_description
1 polymer ?
#
loop_
_entity_poly.entity_id
_entity_poly.type
_entity_poly.pdbx_seq_one_letter_code
_entity_poly.pdbx_strand_id
1 'polypeptide(L)'
;MPAASVWFDSVARVAPSGLLVLTNVTVAMTDHALHLIPLPFCESASNSTVWSFSVLFLFTIVGQSFHLSSHELAFFISRTRSLSTTMSIQYLGLLNITDGAEATSNHILVVGFDTVLNYEFGDINHNHVDIDIDSLWSVI
;
A
#
# COMPACT_ATOMS: atom_id res chain seq x y z
N MET A 1 -20.32 -16.69 -1.63
CA MET A 1 -19.77 -15.33 -1.54
C MET A 1 -19.98 -14.68 -2.89
N PRO A 2 -20.65 -13.52 -3.02
CA PRO A 2 -20.64 -12.81 -4.29
C PRO A 2 -19.18 -12.44 -4.60
N ALA A 3 -18.77 -12.57 -5.86
CA ALA A 3 -17.43 -12.17 -6.27
C ALA A 3 -17.23 -10.70 -5.88
N ALA A 4 -16.35 -10.45 -4.91
CA ALA A 4 -16.03 -9.10 -4.48
C ALA A 4 -15.53 -8.33 -5.71
N SER A 5 -16.24 -7.27 -6.07
CA SER A 5 -15.81 -6.43 -7.17
C SER A 5 -14.58 -5.63 -6.69
N VAL A 6 -13.52 -5.63 -7.50
CA VAL A 6 -12.25 -4.96 -7.22
C VAL A 6 -12.09 -3.80 -8.21
N TRP A 7 -11.62 -2.66 -7.72
CA TRP A 7 -11.20 -1.54 -8.54
C TRP A 7 -9.69 -1.62 -8.72
N PHE A 8 -9.23 -1.43 -9.95
CA PHE A 8 -7.82 -1.39 -10.30
C PHE A 8 -7.51 0.01 -10.84
N ASP A 9 -6.34 0.52 -10.52
CA ASP A 9 -5.74 1.59 -11.32
C ASP A 9 -4.78 1.04 -12.38
N SER A 10 -4.50 1.89 -13.37
CA SER A 10 -3.38 1.76 -14.31
C SER A 10 -3.20 0.33 -14.86
N VAL A 11 -2.17 -0.44 -14.44
CA VAL A 11 -1.84 -1.75 -15.03
C VAL A 11 -2.20 -2.94 -14.14
N ALA A 12 -2.75 -2.69 -12.94
CA ALA A 12 -3.20 -3.73 -12.04
C ALA A 12 -4.32 -4.55 -12.68
N ARG A 13 -4.22 -5.88 -12.59
CA ARG A 13 -5.19 -6.78 -13.22
C ARG A 13 -5.21 -8.17 -12.58
N VAL A 14 -6.30 -8.89 -12.84
CA VAL A 14 -6.37 -10.33 -12.59
C VAL A 14 -5.91 -11.07 -13.85
N ALA A 15 -4.83 -11.85 -13.74
CA ALA A 15 -4.36 -12.71 -14.81
C ALA A 15 -5.37 -13.85 -15.09
N PRO A 16 -5.33 -14.50 -16.27
CA PRO A 16 -6.19 -15.66 -16.55
C PRO A 16 -6.05 -16.82 -15.54
N SER A 17 -4.92 -16.90 -14.84
CA SER A 17 -4.67 -17.84 -13.75
C SER A 17 -5.42 -17.51 -12.43
N GLY A 18 -6.06 -16.34 -12.34
CA GLY A 18 -6.69 -15.83 -11.12
C GLY A 18 -5.76 -15.06 -10.19
N LEU A 19 -4.48 -14.90 -10.55
CA LEU A 19 -3.53 -14.12 -9.75
C LEU A 19 -3.77 -12.62 -9.94
N LEU A 20 -3.81 -11.88 -8.83
CA LEU A 20 -3.72 -10.43 -8.86
C LEU A 20 -2.28 -10.01 -9.16
N VAL A 21 -2.09 -9.30 -10.26
CA VAL A 21 -0.81 -8.73 -10.67
C VAL A 21 -0.92 -7.22 -10.51
N LEU A 22 -0.21 -6.66 -9.53
CA LEU A 22 -0.19 -5.21 -9.28
C LEU A 22 0.71 -4.51 -10.29
N THR A 23 2.00 -4.83 -10.27
CA THR A 23 3.00 -4.17 -11.11
C THR A 23 3.53 -5.10 -12.22
N ASN A 24 4.28 -4.52 -13.16
CA ASN A 24 5.06 -5.25 -14.14
C ASN A 24 6.52 -4.76 -14.11
N VAL A 25 7.39 -5.27 -14.98
CA VAL A 25 8.82 -4.91 -15.03
C VAL A 25 9.11 -3.47 -15.49
N THR A 26 8.10 -2.61 -15.61
CA THR A 26 8.28 -1.20 -15.95
C THR A 26 8.73 -0.42 -14.72
N VAL A 27 9.80 0.35 -14.87
CA VAL A 27 10.40 1.14 -13.80
C VAL A 27 9.44 2.24 -13.33
N ALA A 28 9.40 2.46 -12.01
CA ALA A 28 8.63 3.53 -11.36
C ALA A 28 7.10 3.47 -11.58
N MET A 29 6.55 2.30 -11.91
CA MET A 29 5.12 2.07 -11.83
C MET A 29 4.70 1.77 -10.39
N THR A 30 3.56 2.34 -10.00
CA THR A 30 2.86 1.97 -8.79
C THR A 30 1.39 1.82 -9.11
N ASP A 31 0.83 0.70 -8.69
CA ASP A 31 -0.54 0.31 -9.00
C ASP A 31 -1.17 -0.35 -7.77
N HIS A 32 -2.48 -0.23 -7.65
CA HIS A 32 -3.28 -0.60 -6.50
C HIS A 32 -4.52 -1.39 -6.93
N ALA A 33 -4.94 -2.28 -6.03
CA ALA A 33 -6.21 -2.98 -6.12
C ALA A 33 -7.03 -2.66 -4.88
N LEU A 34 -8.15 -1.95 -5.06
CA LEU A 34 -9.01 -1.52 -3.96
C LEU A 34 -10.34 -2.27 -3.95
N HIS A 35 -10.83 -2.55 -2.74
CA HIS A 35 -12.18 -3.08 -2.59
C HIS A 35 -13.23 -2.02 -3.01
N LEU A 36 -14.19 -2.41 -3.85
CA LEU A 36 -15.16 -1.46 -4.42
C LEU A 36 -16.18 -0.93 -3.41
N ILE A 37 -16.37 -1.59 -2.28
CA ILE A 37 -17.29 -1.16 -1.23
C ILE A 37 -16.45 -0.66 -0.05
N PRO A 38 -16.59 0.61 0.38
CA PRO A 38 -15.89 1.08 1.57
C PRO A 38 -16.30 0.22 2.78
N LEU A 39 -15.31 -0.27 3.52
CA LEU A 39 -15.55 -1.02 4.74
C LEU A 39 -15.60 -0.05 5.92
N PRO A 40 -16.59 -0.15 6.83
CA PRO A 40 -16.58 0.69 8.01
C PRO A 40 -15.58 0.09 9.01
N PHE A 41 -14.67 0.90 9.53
CA PHE A 41 -13.70 0.50 10.56
C PHE A 41 -14.04 1.08 11.94
N CYS A 42 -14.93 2.07 11.98
CA CYS A 42 -15.46 2.66 13.21
C CYS A 42 -16.92 3.08 12.99
N GLU A 43 -17.68 3.12 14.09
CA GLU A 43 -19.11 3.47 14.06
C GLU A 43 -19.35 4.99 13.91
N SER A 44 -18.45 5.82 14.44
CA SER A 44 -18.45 7.28 14.25
C SER A 44 -17.06 7.92 14.47
N ALA A 45 -16.84 9.11 13.92
CA ALA A 45 -15.55 9.80 14.00
C ALA A 45 -15.21 10.41 15.38
N SER A 46 -16.14 10.44 16.34
CA SER A 46 -16.06 11.34 17.52
C SER A 46 -16.08 10.66 18.89
N ASN A 47 -15.59 9.41 19.01
CA ASN A 47 -15.54 8.50 20.17
C ASN A 47 -16.47 7.30 20.01
N SER A 48 -16.08 6.37 19.13
CA SER A 48 -16.88 5.19 18.84
C SER A 48 -16.10 3.89 18.97
N THR A 49 -16.84 2.79 19.03
CA THR A 49 -16.29 1.44 18.97
C THR A 49 -15.58 1.22 17.64
N VAL A 50 -14.31 0.84 17.71
CA VAL A 50 -13.51 0.40 16.56
C VAL A 50 -13.85 -1.06 16.28
N TRP A 51 -14.00 -1.41 15.00
CA TRP A 51 -14.28 -2.78 14.61
C TRP A 51 -12.99 -3.53 14.35
N SER A 52 -12.91 -4.75 14.86
CA SER A 52 -11.79 -5.65 14.58
C SER A 52 -11.88 -6.16 13.15
N PHE A 53 -10.73 -6.27 12.49
CA PHE A 53 -10.60 -6.90 11.18
C PHE A 53 -9.41 -7.86 11.19
N SER A 54 -9.39 -8.74 10.20
CA SER A 54 -8.24 -9.58 9.90
C SER A 54 -8.11 -9.68 8.38
N VAL A 55 -6.89 -9.72 7.89
CA VAL A 55 -6.59 -9.90 6.48
C VAL A 55 -5.60 -11.04 6.34
N LEU A 56 -5.82 -11.87 5.32
CA LEU A 56 -4.92 -12.95 4.95
C LEU A 56 -4.78 -12.94 3.43
N PHE A 57 -3.54 -12.84 2.96
CA PHE A 57 -3.23 -12.93 1.55
C PHE A 57 -1.92 -13.69 1.36
N LEU A 58 -1.79 -14.31 0.19
CA LEU A 58 -0.58 -14.94 -0.27
C LEU A 58 -0.03 -14.08 -1.41
N PHE A 59 1.25 -13.75 -1.34
CA PHE A 59 1.89 -12.90 -2.34
C PHE A 59 3.25 -13.46 -2.74
N THR A 60 3.78 -12.94 -3.85
CA THR A 60 5.13 -13.23 -4.32
C THR A 60 5.66 -11.96 -4.98
N ILE A 61 6.84 -11.53 -4.54
CA ILE A 61 7.57 -10.42 -5.15
C ILE A 61 8.62 -11.02 -6.08
N VAL A 62 8.63 -10.61 -7.35
CA VAL A 62 9.57 -11.11 -8.37
C VAL A 62 10.37 -9.92 -8.89
N GLY A 63 11.61 -9.78 -8.41
CA GLY A 63 12.54 -8.76 -8.88
C GLY A 63 13.07 -9.05 -10.29
N GLN A 64 13.33 -8.00 -11.08
CA GLN A 64 13.86 -8.13 -12.44
C GLN A 64 15.34 -8.55 -12.45
N SER A 65 16.10 -8.19 -11.40
CA SER A 65 17.45 -8.66 -11.15
C SER A 65 17.79 -8.54 -9.66
N PHE A 66 18.80 -9.26 -9.18
CA PHE A 66 19.25 -9.18 -7.77
C PHE A 66 19.62 -7.76 -7.30
N HIS A 67 19.86 -6.82 -8.22
CA HIS A 67 20.25 -5.44 -7.91
C HIS A 67 19.18 -4.39 -8.25
N LEU A 68 18.07 -4.81 -8.88
CA LEU A 68 16.92 -3.95 -9.21
C LEU A 68 15.69 -4.61 -8.58
N SER A 69 15.52 -4.39 -7.28
CA SER A 69 14.32 -4.79 -6.57
C SER A 69 13.20 -3.78 -6.84
N SER A 70 11.95 -4.25 -6.79
CA SER A 70 10.80 -3.38 -6.51
C SER A 70 11.01 -2.73 -5.14
N HIS A 71 10.37 -1.61 -4.84
CA HIS A 71 10.52 -1.00 -3.51
C HIS A 71 9.79 -1.87 -2.48
N GLU A 72 8.47 -2.01 -2.65
CA GLU A 72 7.63 -2.56 -1.59
C GLU A 72 6.33 -3.14 -2.17
N LEU A 73 5.70 -4.06 -1.43
CA LEU A 73 4.28 -4.38 -1.55
C LEU A 73 3.57 -3.86 -0.29
N ALA A 74 2.45 -3.16 -0.44
CA ALA A 74 1.68 -2.66 0.71
C ALA A 74 0.26 -3.22 0.78
N PHE A 75 -0.19 -3.54 1.99
CA PHE A 75 -1.60 -3.52 2.35
C PHE A 75 -1.92 -2.18 3.00
N PHE A 76 -2.94 -1.47 2.53
CA PHE A 76 -3.30 -0.18 3.10
C PHE A 76 -4.80 -0.01 3.34
N ILE A 77 -5.13 0.85 4.28
CA ILE A 77 -6.47 1.35 4.55
C ILE A 77 -6.43 2.87 4.41
N SER A 78 -7.30 3.41 3.55
CA SER A 78 -7.40 4.86 3.32
C SER A 78 -8.85 5.34 3.36
N ARG A 79 -9.06 6.62 3.70
CA ARG A 79 -10.39 7.25 3.67
C ARG A 79 -10.94 7.43 2.25
N THR A 80 -10.05 7.56 1.26
CA THR A 80 -10.39 7.84 -0.15
C THR A 80 -9.65 6.92 -1.11
N ARG A 81 -10.24 6.68 -2.29
CA ARG A 81 -9.58 5.97 -3.40
C ARG A 81 -8.79 6.90 -4.32
N SER A 82 -8.86 8.20 -4.08
CA SER A 82 -8.21 9.19 -4.94
C SER A 82 -6.71 9.25 -4.62
N LEU A 83 -5.90 8.71 -5.54
CA LEU A 83 -4.44 8.69 -5.46
C LEU A 83 -3.81 9.59 -6.54
N SER A 84 -4.53 10.63 -6.99
CA SER A 84 -4.13 11.43 -8.16
C SER A 84 -2.93 12.35 -7.94
N THR A 85 -2.52 12.57 -6.69
CA THR A 85 -1.45 13.50 -6.30
C THR A 85 -0.28 12.77 -5.62
N THR A 86 -0.23 11.44 -5.74
CA THR A 86 0.78 10.61 -5.10
C THR A 86 1.98 10.38 -6.02
N MET A 87 3.09 9.98 -5.44
CA MET A 87 4.34 9.70 -6.16
C MET A 87 4.63 8.20 -6.14
N SER A 88 5.26 7.70 -7.20
CA SER A 88 5.69 6.30 -7.28
C SER A 88 6.91 6.02 -6.39
N ILE A 89 7.46 4.80 -6.51
CA ILE A 89 8.76 4.41 -5.92
C ILE A 89 8.64 4.39 -4.39
N GLN A 90 9.38 5.24 -3.68
CA GLN A 90 9.40 5.20 -2.24
C GLN A 90 8.10 5.70 -1.60
N TYR A 91 7.26 6.42 -2.35
CA TYR A 91 6.00 6.96 -1.84
C TYR A 91 4.79 6.05 -2.08
N LEU A 92 5.03 4.84 -2.60
CA LEU A 92 4.05 3.76 -2.78
C LEU A 92 2.84 4.11 -3.64
N GLY A 93 2.84 5.22 -4.37
CA GLY A 93 1.62 5.73 -5.00
C GLY A 93 0.52 6.05 -3.98
N LEU A 94 0.87 6.18 -2.70
CA LEU A 94 -0.05 6.46 -1.60
C LEU A 94 0.10 7.88 -1.08
N LEU A 95 1.32 8.41 -1.04
CA LEU A 95 1.65 9.75 -0.56
C LEU A 95 2.56 10.49 -1.56
N ASN A 96 2.88 11.74 -1.27
CA ASN A 96 3.86 12.53 -2.02
C ASN A 96 4.96 13.02 -1.08
N ILE A 97 5.96 13.73 -1.62
CA ILE A 97 7.09 14.25 -0.82
C ILE A 97 6.68 15.14 0.36
N THR A 98 5.57 15.89 0.24
CA THR A 98 5.08 16.75 1.33
C THR A 98 4.41 15.93 2.43
N ASP A 99 3.64 14.92 2.01
CA ASP A 99 2.77 14.15 2.90
C ASP A 99 3.46 12.90 3.49
N GLY A 100 4.54 12.42 2.85
CA GLY A 100 5.21 11.15 3.19
C GLY A 100 6.08 11.20 4.44
N ALA A 101 6.62 12.37 4.81
CA ALA A 101 7.54 12.48 5.94
C ALA A 101 6.85 12.84 7.28
N GLU A 102 6.02 13.89 7.31
CA GLU A 102 5.42 14.39 8.57
C GLU A 102 4.06 15.08 8.35
N ALA A 103 3.06 14.34 7.87
CA ALA A 103 1.67 14.83 7.85
C ALA A 103 0.83 14.17 8.96
N THR A 104 -0.01 14.94 9.63
CA THR A 104 -0.82 14.47 10.78
C THR A 104 -2.27 14.14 10.42
N SER A 105 -2.61 14.07 9.13
CA SER A 105 -4.00 13.95 8.70
C SER A 105 -4.21 13.24 7.35
N ASN A 106 -3.29 12.37 6.94
CA ASN A 106 -3.46 11.58 5.70
C ASN A 106 -4.56 10.52 5.82
N HIS A 107 -4.84 10.08 7.05
CA HIS A 107 -5.80 9.04 7.40
C HIS A 107 -5.54 7.75 6.62
N ILE A 108 -4.28 7.35 6.64
CA ILE A 108 -3.78 6.13 6.00
C ILE A 108 -3.11 5.25 7.04
N LEU A 109 -3.36 3.95 6.93
CA LEU A 109 -2.62 2.90 7.60
C LEU A 109 -1.99 2.04 6.52
N VAL A 110 -0.69 1.80 6.62
CA VAL A 110 0.07 0.97 5.69
C VAL A 110 0.72 -0.17 6.47
N VAL A 111 0.70 -1.37 5.88
CA VAL A 111 1.52 -2.50 6.28
C VAL A 111 2.36 -2.87 5.07
N GLY A 112 3.62 -2.47 5.11
CA GLY A 112 4.57 -2.62 4.03
C GLY A 112 5.37 -3.92 4.11
N PHE A 113 5.86 -4.33 2.95
CA PHE A 113 6.74 -5.47 2.77
C PHE A 113 7.90 -5.02 1.90
N ASP A 114 8.86 -4.37 2.55
CA ASP A 114 9.99 -3.73 1.92
C ASP A 114 11.04 -4.71 1.43
N THR A 115 11.64 -4.34 0.31
CA THR A 115 12.72 -5.11 -0.31
C THR A 115 13.94 -4.26 -0.70
N VAL A 116 13.90 -2.96 -0.41
CA VAL A 116 14.98 -2.00 -0.64
C VAL A 116 15.11 -1.13 0.60
N LEU A 117 16.35 -0.83 0.99
CA LEU A 117 16.63 0.10 2.08
C LEU A 117 16.39 1.55 1.63
N ASN A 118 15.45 2.22 2.27
CA ASN A 118 15.16 3.63 2.09
C ASN A 118 15.57 4.47 3.30
N TYR A 119 16.66 5.21 3.15
CA TYR A 119 17.14 6.11 4.19
C TYR A 119 16.25 7.33 4.46
N GLU A 120 15.37 7.72 3.52
CA GLU A 120 14.46 8.86 3.68
C GLU A 120 13.44 8.62 4.80
N PHE A 121 13.01 7.37 4.97
CA PHE A 121 11.97 6.97 5.92
C PHE A 121 12.49 6.14 7.09
N GLY A 122 13.81 6.01 7.21
CA GLY A 122 14.44 5.44 8.40
C GLY A 122 14.44 3.92 8.44
N ASP A 123 14.28 3.25 7.29
CA ASP A 123 14.33 1.80 7.17
C ASP A 123 15.50 1.18 7.92
N ILE A 124 15.21 0.12 8.66
CA ILE A 124 16.21 -0.54 9.52
C ILE A 124 17.23 -1.33 8.71
N ASN A 125 16.83 -1.87 7.56
CA ASN A 125 17.65 -2.64 6.63
C ASN A 125 16.91 -2.79 5.29
N HIS A 126 17.37 -3.66 4.39
CA HIS A 126 16.78 -3.83 3.07
C HIS A 126 15.41 -4.51 3.08
N ASN A 127 15.27 -5.60 3.84
CA ASN A 127 14.07 -6.44 3.81
C ASN A 127 13.43 -6.41 5.20
N HIS A 128 12.29 -5.75 5.32
CA HIS A 128 11.58 -5.64 6.58
C HIS A 128 10.08 -5.52 6.36
N VAL A 129 9.35 -5.57 7.47
CA VAL A 129 7.92 -5.30 7.53
C VAL A 129 7.74 -4.13 8.47
N ASP A 130 6.97 -3.18 8.02
CA ASP A 130 6.75 -1.88 8.62
C ASP A 130 5.25 -1.65 8.81
N ILE A 131 4.94 -0.74 9.73
CA ILE A 131 3.58 -0.25 9.93
C ILE A 131 3.66 1.26 9.93
N ASP A 132 3.00 1.88 8.96
CA ASP A 132 2.95 3.34 8.88
C ASP A 132 1.57 3.88 9.22
N ILE A 133 1.56 5.00 9.95
CA ILE A 133 0.35 5.70 10.34
C ILE A 133 0.50 7.15 9.95
N ASP A 134 -0.34 7.61 9.03
CA ASP A 134 -0.37 8.98 8.49
C ASP A 134 0.92 9.47 7.78
N SER A 135 2.03 8.75 7.81
CA SER A 135 3.26 9.03 7.05
C SER A 135 3.78 7.74 6.41
N LEU A 136 5.03 7.73 5.93
CA LEU A 136 5.80 6.52 5.55
C LEU A 136 6.91 6.22 6.56
N TRP A 137 6.90 6.90 7.71
CA TRP A 137 7.83 6.60 8.79
C TRP A 137 7.23 5.49 9.65
N SER A 138 7.86 4.32 9.62
CA SER A 138 7.40 3.16 10.39
C SER A 138 7.34 3.47 11.88
N VAL A 139 6.27 2.99 12.53
CA VAL A 139 6.12 3.01 13.99
C VAL A 139 6.67 1.76 14.68
N ILE A 140 7.23 0.81 13.92
CA ILE A 140 7.86 -0.43 14.43
C ILE A 140 9.21 -0.75 13.77
#